data_AF-A0A1I1MCJ5-F1
#
_entry.id   AF-A0A1I1MCJ5-F1
#
_cell.length_a   1.000
_cell.length_b   1.000
_cell.length_c   1.000
_cell.angle_alpha   90.00
_cell.angle_beta   90.00
_cell.angle_gamma   90.00
#
_symmetry.space_group_name_H-M   'P 1'
#
loop_
_entity.id
_entity.type
_entity.pdbx_description
1 polymer ?
#
loop_
_entity_poly.entity_id
_entity_poly.type
_entity_poly.pdbx_seq_one_letter_code
_entity_poly.pdbx_strand_id
1 'polypeptide(L)'
;MQNDPVENAEVKAAGQLGAGRGVGIRVRSVSKSYAGREVLKTLDVEVAAGEFVAIVGRSGCGKSTLLRLIAGLEQASGGGIGFGAHGEKPEIRIMFQDSRLLPWKRVLDNVGLGLPRASLASAKALAQVGLEERAGEWPAVLSGGQRQRVALARALVHDPELLLLDEPLGALDALTRIEMQQLIESLWKERGFTAVLVTHDVQEAIALADRVLLIEDGEITLDERISLPRPRARGNLAFAQLEERILARVLKHPAAQPDSALGDVSLQRTVSQVGWAI
;
A
#
# COMPACT_ATOMS: atom_id res chain seq x y z
N MET A 1 -2.05 -25.82 39.27
CA MET A 1 -1.33 -24.81 38.46
C MET A 1 -1.98 -24.81 37.07
N GLN A 2 -3.25 -24.42 36.93
CA GLN A 2 -3.81 -23.06 36.95
C GLN A 2 -3.15 -22.17 35.89
N ASN A 3 -3.73 -22.23 34.69
CA ASN A 3 -3.53 -21.29 33.60
C ASN A 3 -4.18 -19.96 34.00
N ASP A 4 -3.38 -18.90 34.10
CA ASP A 4 -3.86 -17.58 34.48
C ASP A 4 -4.81 -17.01 33.41
N PRO A 5 -6.07 -16.67 33.75
CA PRO A 5 -7.06 -16.16 32.81
C PRO A 5 -6.82 -14.69 32.38
N VAL A 6 -5.78 -14.03 32.92
CA VAL A 6 -5.51 -12.61 32.68
C VAL A 6 -4.72 -12.38 31.38
N GLU A 7 -3.82 -13.30 31.01
CA GLU A 7 -2.96 -13.14 29.82
C GLU A 7 -3.74 -13.32 28.50
N ASN A 8 -4.81 -14.11 28.52
CA ASN A 8 -5.73 -14.27 27.37
C ASN A 8 -6.77 -13.13 27.25
N ALA A 9 -6.92 -12.29 28.28
CA ALA A 9 -7.83 -11.15 28.24
C ALA A 9 -7.20 -9.94 27.52
N GLU A 10 -5.88 -9.74 27.67
CA GLU A 10 -5.17 -8.63 27.03
C GLU A 10 -5.02 -8.81 25.51
N VAL A 11 -4.88 -10.05 25.03
CA VAL A 11 -4.89 -10.37 23.58
C VAL A 11 -6.30 -10.19 22.97
N LYS A 12 -7.36 -10.32 23.76
CA LYS A 12 -8.75 -10.05 23.31
C LYS A 12 -9.16 -8.58 23.43
N ALA A 13 -8.55 -7.80 24.32
CA ALA A 13 -8.88 -6.39 24.55
C ALA A 13 -8.37 -5.45 23.44
N ALA A 14 -7.32 -5.84 22.70
CA ALA A 14 -6.85 -5.08 21.53
C ALA A 14 -7.79 -5.15 20.31
N GLY A 15 -8.84 -5.98 20.36
CA GLY A 15 -9.82 -6.17 19.28
C GLY A 15 -11.10 -5.34 19.40
N GLN A 16 -11.19 -4.38 20.32
CA GLN A 16 -12.37 -3.51 20.49
C GLN A 16 -12.02 -2.02 20.36
N LEU A 17 -11.45 -1.64 19.21
CA LEU A 17 -11.34 -0.25 18.77
C LEU A 17 -12.42 0.02 17.71
N GLY A 18 -13.65 0.33 18.17
CA GLY A 18 -14.80 0.66 17.32
C GLY A 18 -15.29 -0.52 16.48
N ALA A 19 -16.59 -0.58 16.19
CA ALA A 19 -17.08 -1.48 15.15
C ALA A 19 -16.63 -0.95 13.78
N GLY A 20 -15.33 -1.04 13.49
CA GLY A 20 -14.76 -0.69 12.20
C GLY A 20 -15.39 -1.55 11.11
N ARG A 21 -15.69 -0.95 9.96
CA ARG A 21 -16.31 -1.62 8.81
C ARG A 21 -15.35 -2.57 8.07
N GLY A 22 -14.13 -2.72 8.56
CA GLY A 22 -13.12 -3.58 7.95
C GLY A 22 -13.55 -5.04 7.82
N VAL A 23 -12.99 -5.72 6.83
CA VAL A 23 -13.19 -7.14 6.57
C VAL A 23 -11.85 -7.87 6.64
N GLY A 24 -11.80 -8.99 7.36
CA GLY A 24 -10.61 -9.83 7.39
C GLY A 24 -10.38 -10.51 6.04
N ILE A 25 -9.11 -10.70 5.64
CA ILE A 25 -8.71 -11.36 4.40
C ILE A 25 -7.97 -12.64 4.76
N ARG A 26 -8.33 -13.76 4.12
CA ARG A 26 -7.64 -15.05 4.25
C ARG A 26 -7.16 -15.52 2.89
N VAL A 27 -5.87 -15.45 2.66
CA VAL A 27 -5.18 -15.98 1.48
C VAL A 27 -4.64 -17.35 1.89
N ARG A 28 -5.09 -18.42 1.22
CA ARG A 28 -4.69 -19.80 1.54
C ARG A 28 -4.13 -20.50 0.32
N SER A 29 -2.85 -20.87 0.41
CA SER A 29 -2.10 -21.58 -0.61
C SER A 29 -2.27 -20.99 -2.02
N VAL A 30 -2.35 -19.65 -2.12
CA VAL A 30 -2.67 -18.98 -3.38
C VAL A 30 -1.45 -18.99 -4.29
N SER A 31 -1.62 -19.53 -5.50
CA SER A 31 -0.59 -19.49 -6.55
C SER A 31 -1.14 -18.82 -7.81
N LYS A 32 -0.23 -18.26 -8.62
CA LYS A 32 -0.59 -17.62 -9.88
C LYS A 32 0.51 -17.81 -10.91
N SER A 33 0.12 -18.34 -12.07
CA SER A 33 0.99 -18.53 -13.22
C SER A 33 0.40 -17.89 -14.47
N TYR A 34 1.26 -17.32 -15.32
CA TYR A 34 0.90 -16.83 -16.65
C TYR A 34 1.75 -17.55 -17.69
N ALA A 35 1.10 -18.19 -18.67
CA ALA A 35 1.77 -18.90 -19.76
C ALA A 35 2.92 -19.82 -19.28
N GLY A 36 2.72 -20.54 -18.17
CA GLY A 36 3.70 -21.45 -17.58
C GLY A 36 4.75 -20.80 -16.67
N ARG A 37 4.82 -19.47 -16.57
CA ARG A 37 5.67 -18.77 -15.60
C ARG A 37 4.91 -18.52 -14.31
N GLU A 38 5.40 -19.08 -13.21
CA GLU A 38 4.87 -18.83 -11.88
C GLU A 38 5.31 -17.45 -11.38
N VAL A 39 4.33 -16.65 -10.95
CA VAL A 39 4.51 -15.28 -10.43
C VAL A 39 4.29 -15.24 -8.92
N LEU A 40 3.32 -16.01 -8.41
CA LEU A 40 3.09 -16.21 -6.98
C LEU A 40 3.16 -17.70 -6.67
N LYS A 41 4.01 -18.07 -5.70
CA LYS A 41 4.30 -19.43 -5.29
C LYS A 41 3.67 -19.67 -3.92
N THR A 42 2.47 -20.22 -3.92
CA THR A 42 1.73 -20.69 -2.72
C THR A 42 1.83 -19.74 -1.52
N LEU A 43 1.03 -18.67 -1.55
CA LEU A 43 0.98 -17.68 -0.49
C LEU A 43 -0.07 -18.03 0.57
N ASP A 44 0.34 -17.90 1.83
CA ASP A 44 -0.52 -17.99 3.00
C ASP A 44 -0.39 -16.70 3.81
N VAL A 45 -1.48 -15.95 3.94
CA VAL A 45 -1.54 -14.74 4.77
C VAL A 45 -2.95 -14.49 5.26
N GLU A 46 -3.07 -14.14 6.55
CA GLU A 46 -4.33 -13.69 7.14
C GLU A 46 -4.17 -12.23 7.58
N VAL A 47 -5.12 -11.38 7.19
CA VAL A 47 -5.20 -9.95 7.54
C VAL A 47 -6.45 -9.76 8.40
N ALA A 48 -6.30 -9.12 9.55
CA ALA A 48 -7.41 -8.85 10.46
C ALA A 48 -8.32 -7.74 9.90
N ALA A 49 -9.60 -7.78 10.30
CA ALA A 49 -10.52 -6.70 9.98
C ALA A 49 -10.03 -5.37 10.56
N GLY A 50 -9.98 -4.35 9.71
CA GLY A 50 -9.53 -3.00 10.06
C GLY A 50 -8.00 -2.83 10.06
N GLU A 51 -7.24 -3.91 9.81
CA GLU A 51 -5.77 -3.84 9.77
C GLU A 51 -5.30 -3.05 8.53
N PHE A 52 -4.24 -2.24 8.71
CA PHE A 52 -3.51 -1.64 7.60
C PHE A 52 -2.27 -2.47 7.29
N VAL A 53 -2.24 -3.16 6.15
CA VAL A 53 -1.10 -3.98 5.73
C VAL A 53 -0.40 -3.34 4.55
N ALA A 54 0.93 -3.26 4.60
CA ALA A 54 1.75 -2.87 3.45
C ALA A 54 2.49 -4.08 2.87
N ILE A 55 2.44 -4.22 1.55
CA ILE A 55 3.18 -5.20 0.76
C ILE A 55 4.32 -4.46 0.08
N VAL A 56 5.54 -4.83 0.44
CA VAL A 56 6.78 -4.31 -0.13
C VAL A 56 7.51 -5.39 -0.92
N GLY A 57 8.42 -4.97 -1.80
CA GLY A 57 9.22 -5.87 -2.62
C GLY A 57 9.66 -5.22 -3.92
N ARG A 58 10.58 -5.85 -4.63
CA ARG A 58 11.12 -5.33 -5.89
C ARG A 58 10.08 -5.28 -7.01
N SER A 59 10.36 -4.51 -8.04
CA SER A 59 9.54 -4.52 -9.25
C SER A 59 9.48 -5.93 -9.84
N GLY A 60 8.28 -6.40 -10.18
CA GLY A 60 8.07 -7.72 -10.79
C GLY A 60 7.97 -8.91 -9.82
N CYS A 61 8.03 -8.72 -8.50
CA CYS A 61 7.87 -9.84 -7.55
C CYS A 61 6.42 -10.33 -7.33
N GLY A 62 5.43 -9.71 -7.98
CA GLY A 62 4.02 -10.15 -7.92
C GLY A 62 3.09 -9.35 -7.00
N LYS A 63 3.52 -8.21 -6.43
CA LYS A 63 2.69 -7.37 -5.54
C LYS A 63 1.35 -6.96 -6.16
N SER A 64 1.38 -6.35 -7.35
CA SER A 64 0.15 -5.93 -8.04
C SER A 64 -0.68 -7.14 -8.51
N THR A 65 -0.05 -8.29 -8.77
CA THR A 65 -0.77 -9.54 -9.03
C THR A 65 -1.57 -9.98 -7.81
N LEU A 66 -0.94 -10.02 -6.62
CA LEU A 66 -1.64 -10.35 -5.37
C LEU A 66 -2.78 -9.37 -5.10
N LEU A 67 -2.54 -8.07 -5.29
CA LEU A 67 -3.56 -7.04 -5.10
C LEU A 67 -4.76 -7.21 -6.06
N ARG A 68 -4.53 -7.58 -7.33
CA ARG A 68 -5.61 -7.89 -8.28
C ARG A 68 -6.37 -9.17 -7.97
N LEU A 69 -5.69 -10.19 -7.42
CA LEU A 69 -6.35 -11.41 -6.94
C LEU A 69 -7.28 -11.08 -5.76
N ILE A 70 -6.80 -10.30 -4.79
CA ILE A 70 -7.62 -9.82 -3.66
C ILE A 70 -8.79 -8.98 -4.17
N ALA A 71 -8.59 -8.13 -5.18
CA ALA A 71 -9.65 -7.33 -5.78
C ALA A 71 -10.70 -8.16 -6.57
N GLY A 72 -10.45 -9.45 -6.80
CA GLY A 72 -11.26 -10.28 -7.68
C GLY A 72 -11.21 -9.87 -9.15
N LEU A 73 -10.18 -9.11 -9.55
CA LEU A 73 -9.93 -8.70 -10.94
C LEU A 73 -9.21 -9.78 -11.73
N GLU A 74 -8.58 -10.74 -11.04
CA GLU A 74 -7.94 -11.91 -11.62
C GLU A 74 -8.29 -13.16 -10.81
N GLN A 75 -8.29 -14.32 -11.46
CA GLN A 75 -8.47 -15.62 -10.80
C GLN A 75 -7.12 -16.23 -10.42
N ALA A 76 -7.05 -16.85 -9.24
CA ALA A 76 -5.87 -17.60 -8.82
C ALA A 76 -5.70 -18.87 -9.67
N SER A 77 -4.47 -19.32 -9.86
CA SER A 77 -4.17 -20.61 -10.52
C SER A 77 -4.34 -21.78 -9.55
N GLY A 78 -4.19 -21.55 -8.25
CA GLY A 78 -4.41 -22.50 -7.17
C GLY A 78 -4.70 -21.78 -5.85
N GLY A 79 -5.19 -22.53 -4.86
CA GLY A 79 -5.60 -21.98 -3.57
C GLY A 79 -6.87 -21.12 -3.64
N GLY A 80 -7.06 -20.26 -2.64
CA GLY A 80 -8.24 -19.39 -2.58
C GLY A 80 -8.06 -18.17 -1.68
N ILE A 81 -8.86 -17.14 -1.97
CA ILE A 81 -8.97 -15.93 -1.16
C ILE A 81 -10.38 -15.88 -0.58
N GLY A 82 -10.47 -15.80 0.75
CA GLY A 82 -11.71 -15.67 1.49
C GLY A 82 -11.76 -14.34 2.25
N PHE A 83 -12.98 -13.87 2.49
CA PHE A 83 -13.26 -12.63 3.22
C PHE A 83 -14.16 -12.89 4.43
N GLY A 84 -13.86 -12.23 5.55
CA GLY A 84 -14.62 -12.36 6.79
C GLY A 84 -14.72 -13.80 7.30
N ALA A 85 -15.63 -14.04 8.26
CA ALA A 85 -15.90 -15.36 8.78
C ALA A 85 -16.76 -16.20 7.82
N HIS A 86 -17.71 -15.57 7.12
CA HIS A 86 -18.76 -16.23 6.35
C HIS A 86 -18.55 -16.24 4.83
N GLY A 87 -17.44 -15.68 4.33
CA GLY A 87 -17.17 -15.66 2.88
C GLY A 87 -18.03 -14.67 2.09
N GLU A 88 -18.63 -13.68 2.76
CA GLU A 88 -19.34 -12.58 2.11
C GLU A 88 -18.39 -11.79 1.23
N LYS A 89 -18.86 -11.33 0.06
CA LYS A 89 -18.05 -10.52 -0.84
C LYS A 89 -18.09 -9.07 -0.34
N PRO A 90 -16.99 -8.53 0.18
CA PRO A 90 -16.99 -7.17 0.72
C PRO A 90 -17.08 -6.13 -0.38
N GLU A 91 -17.43 -4.91 0.01
CA GLU A 91 -17.28 -3.74 -0.86
C GLU A 91 -15.79 -3.39 -1.00
N ILE A 92 -15.17 -3.84 -2.10
CA ILE A 92 -13.76 -3.62 -2.41
C ILE A 92 -13.60 -2.44 -3.35
N ARG A 93 -12.71 -1.51 -3.00
CA ARG A 93 -12.30 -0.40 -3.88
C ARG A 93 -10.80 -0.40 -4.07
N ILE A 94 -10.38 -0.04 -5.28
CA ILE A 94 -8.97 0.01 -5.69
C ILE A 94 -8.60 1.42 -6.14
N MET A 95 -7.50 1.93 -5.60
CA MET A 95 -6.84 3.14 -6.04
C MET A 95 -5.55 2.75 -6.74
N PHE A 96 -5.42 3.13 -8.01
CA PHE A 96 -4.25 2.83 -8.82
C PHE A 96 -3.22 3.98 -8.74
N GLN A 97 -1.98 3.67 -9.10
CA GLN A 97 -0.88 4.62 -9.22
C GLN A 97 -1.25 5.81 -10.12
N ASP A 98 -1.89 5.56 -11.27
CA ASP A 98 -2.55 6.62 -12.04
C ASP A 98 -3.94 6.86 -11.45
N SER A 99 -4.23 8.13 -11.13
CA SER A 99 -5.53 8.61 -10.67
C SER A 99 -6.70 8.16 -11.55
N ARG A 100 -6.49 7.85 -12.84
CA ARG A 100 -7.51 7.36 -13.79
C ARG A 100 -8.82 8.14 -13.70
N LEU A 101 -8.73 9.47 -13.53
CA LEU A 101 -9.89 10.34 -13.57
C LEU A 101 -10.39 10.42 -15.01
N LEU A 102 -11.70 10.45 -15.19
CA LEU A 102 -12.33 10.60 -16.49
C LEU A 102 -12.16 12.06 -16.93
N PRO A 103 -11.38 12.35 -17.98
CA PRO A 103 -10.99 13.72 -18.32
C PRO A 103 -12.17 14.57 -18.83
N TRP A 104 -13.24 13.93 -19.31
CA TRP A 104 -14.47 14.57 -19.78
C TRP A 104 -15.55 14.71 -18.69
N LYS A 105 -15.22 14.46 -17.41
CA LYS A 105 -16.12 14.70 -16.27
C LYS A 105 -15.48 15.68 -15.31
N ARG A 106 -16.31 16.48 -14.63
CA ARG A 106 -15.85 17.38 -13.58
C ARG A 106 -15.37 16.59 -12.36
N VAL A 107 -14.67 17.26 -11.45
CA VAL A 107 -14.12 16.66 -10.22
C VAL A 107 -15.22 15.99 -9.39
N LEU A 108 -16.33 16.69 -9.13
CA LEU A 108 -17.42 16.13 -8.34
C LEU A 108 -18.04 14.88 -9.00
N ASP A 109 -18.19 14.91 -10.32
CA ASP A 109 -18.73 13.77 -11.10
C ASP A 109 -17.75 12.59 -11.15
N ASN A 110 -16.44 12.86 -11.08
CA ASN A 110 -15.42 11.83 -10.94
C ASN A 110 -15.52 11.15 -9.58
N VAL A 111 -15.71 11.91 -8.50
CA VAL A 111 -15.93 11.34 -7.17
C VAL A 111 -17.20 10.48 -7.16
N GLY A 112 -18.31 11.00 -7.68
CA GLY A 112 -19.62 10.33 -7.70
C GLY A 112 -19.84 9.28 -8.79
N LEU A 113 -18.80 8.65 -9.34
CA LEU A 113 -19.00 7.63 -10.37
C LEU A 113 -19.82 6.45 -9.83
N GLY A 114 -20.91 6.11 -10.53
CA GLY A 114 -21.86 5.08 -10.11
C GLY A 114 -22.95 5.59 -9.15
N LEU A 115 -22.91 6.86 -8.74
CA LEU A 115 -23.95 7.51 -7.94
C LEU A 115 -24.79 8.47 -8.81
N PRO A 116 -25.99 8.87 -8.35
CA PRO A 116 -26.73 9.97 -8.96
C PRO A 116 -25.86 11.24 -9.06
N ARG A 117 -26.08 12.03 -10.11
CA ARG A 117 -25.34 13.29 -10.31
C ARG A 117 -25.50 14.22 -9.10
N ALA A 118 -24.43 14.92 -8.75
CA ALA A 118 -24.38 15.86 -7.62
C ALA A 118 -24.87 15.27 -6.28
N SER A 119 -24.57 13.98 -6.04
CA SER A 119 -24.94 13.35 -4.78
C SER A 119 -24.27 14.06 -3.58
N LEU A 120 -25.00 14.18 -2.47
CA LEU A 120 -24.47 14.71 -1.22
C LEU A 120 -23.24 13.89 -0.74
N ALA A 121 -23.21 12.59 -1.03
CA ALA A 121 -22.07 11.73 -0.72
C ALA A 121 -20.81 12.15 -1.48
N SER A 122 -20.91 12.49 -2.77
CA SER A 122 -19.80 12.99 -3.57
C SER A 122 -19.21 14.28 -3.01
N ALA A 123 -20.09 15.22 -2.61
CA ALA A 123 -19.64 16.48 -2.03
C ALA A 123 -18.94 16.27 -0.68
N LYS A 124 -19.51 15.41 0.19
CA LYS A 124 -18.92 15.05 1.48
C LYS A 124 -17.54 14.37 1.32
N ALA A 125 -17.43 13.40 0.41
CA ALA A 125 -16.18 12.70 0.16
C ALA A 125 -15.10 13.64 -0.40
N LEU A 126 -15.49 14.62 -1.23
CA LEU A 126 -14.56 15.62 -1.76
C LEU A 126 -14.10 16.61 -0.68
N ALA A 127 -14.98 17.00 0.23
CA ALA A 127 -14.63 17.85 1.38
C ALA A 127 -13.68 17.14 2.35
N GLN A 128 -13.85 15.83 2.57
CA GLN A 128 -12.94 15.04 3.41
C GLN A 128 -11.49 14.98 2.89
N VAL A 129 -11.29 15.24 1.59
CA VAL A 129 -9.94 15.36 1.01
C VAL A 129 -9.51 16.81 0.77
N GLY A 130 -10.29 17.78 1.27
CA GLY A 130 -10.00 19.22 1.21
C GLY A 130 -10.05 19.81 -0.19
N LEU A 131 -10.95 19.34 -1.06
CA LEU A 131 -11.08 19.78 -2.45
C LEU A 131 -12.50 20.23 -2.82
N GLU A 132 -13.33 20.58 -1.85
CA GLU A 132 -14.71 21.03 -2.03
C GLU A 132 -14.82 22.21 -3.02
N GLU A 133 -13.92 23.20 -2.92
CA GLU A 133 -13.88 24.38 -3.79
C GLU A 133 -13.51 24.04 -5.25
N ARG A 134 -12.97 22.84 -5.49
CA ARG A 134 -12.56 22.37 -6.83
C ARG A 134 -13.62 21.49 -7.49
N ALA A 135 -14.78 21.30 -6.87
CA ALA A 135 -15.86 20.42 -7.34
C ALA A 135 -16.26 20.64 -8.81
N GLY A 136 -16.29 21.90 -9.23
CA GLY A 136 -16.72 22.31 -10.56
C GLY A 136 -15.65 22.22 -11.65
N GLU A 137 -14.40 21.89 -11.30
CA GLU A 137 -13.27 21.92 -12.24
C GLU A 137 -13.13 20.63 -13.05
N TRP A 138 -12.24 20.69 -14.06
CA TRP A 138 -11.84 19.54 -14.86
C TRP A 138 -10.54 18.92 -14.33
N PRO A 139 -10.33 17.60 -14.41
CA PRO A 139 -9.11 16.94 -13.93
C PRO A 139 -7.80 17.51 -14.49
N ALA A 140 -7.83 18.08 -15.70
CA ALA A 140 -6.67 18.62 -16.39
C ALA A 140 -6.04 19.84 -15.68
N VAL A 141 -6.80 20.60 -14.88
CA VAL A 141 -6.28 21.78 -14.18
C VAL A 141 -5.77 21.47 -12.77
N LEU A 142 -5.93 20.24 -12.31
CA LEU A 142 -5.47 19.80 -10.99
C LEU A 142 -3.98 19.47 -10.99
N SER A 143 -3.31 19.64 -9.86
CA SER A 143 -1.97 19.08 -9.63
C SER A 143 -2.00 17.55 -9.53
N GLY A 144 -0.83 16.90 -9.60
CA GLY A 144 -0.74 15.44 -9.42
C GLY A 144 -1.30 14.98 -8.07
N GLY A 145 -0.94 15.68 -6.99
CA GLY A 145 -1.48 15.44 -5.64
C GLY A 145 -2.99 15.63 -5.54
N GLN A 146 -3.51 16.70 -6.13
CA GLN A 146 -4.96 16.95 -6.16
C GLN A 146 -5.70 15.84 -6.91
N ARG A 147 -5.18 15.37 -8.05
CA ARG A 147 -5.77 14.23 -8.77
C ARG A 147 -5.78 12.95 -7.92
N GLN A 148 -4.73 12.70 -7.14
CA GLN A 148 -4.70 11.56 -6.22
C GLN A 148 -5.73 11.69 -5.10
N ARG A 149 -5.88 12.88 -4.51
CA ARG A 149 -6.92 13.16 -3.51
C ARG A 149 -8.33 12.94 -4.06
N VAL A 150 -8.60 13.39 -5.30
CA VAL A 150 -9.88 13.12 -5.97
C VAL A 150 -10.08 11.61 -6.20
N ALA A 151 -9.03 10.88 -6.60
CA ALA A 151 -9.11 9.43 -6.76
C ALA A 151 -9.38 8.70 -5.43
N LEU A 152 -8.80 9.17 -4.33
CA LEU A 152 -9.07 8.67 -2.98
C LEU A 152 -10.52 8.96 -2.57
N ALA A 153 -11.00 10.19 -2.76
CA ALA A 153 -12.41 10.55 -2.51
C ALA A 153 -13.37 9.66 -3.31
N ARG A 154 -13.06 9.40 -4.59
CA ARG A 154 -13.83 8.48 -5.45
C ARG A 154 -13.86 7.06 -4.89
N ALA A 155 -12.75 6.57 -4.34
CA ALA A 155 -12.72 5.24 -3.73
C ALA A 155 -13.55 5.20 -2.43
N LEU A 156 -13.52 6.26 -1.63
CA LEU A 156 -14.18 6.33 -0.33
C LEU A 156 -15.66 6.70 -0.38
N VAL A 157 -16.16 7.25 -1.50
CA VAL A 157 -17.57 7.66 -1.63
C VAL A 157 -18.54 6.48 -1.50
N HIS A 158 -18.10 5.29 -1.88
CA HIS A 158 -18.88 4.03 -1.81
C HIS A 158 -18.74 3.32 -0.46
N ASP A 159 -18.03 3.94 0.49
CA ASP A 159 -17.81 3.43 1.84
C ASP A 159 -17.29 1.97 1.88
N PRO A 160 -16.08 1.72 1.36
CA PRO A 160 -15.53 0.38 1.22
C PRO A 160 -15.21 -0.28 2.57
N GLU A 161 -15.37 -1.60 2.63
CA GLU A 161 -14.88 -2.44 3.73
C GLU A 161 -13.38 -2.75 3.55
N LEU A 162 -12.93 -2.82 2.28
CA LEU A 162 -11.54 -3.06 1.89
C LEU A 162 -11.08 -2.04 0.84
N LEU A 163 -10.05 -1.27 1.19
CA LEU A 163 -9.37 -0.35 0.29
C LEU A 163 -8.01 -0.90 -0.14
N LEU A 164 -7.84 -1.11 -1.43
CA LEU A 164 -6.61 -1.56 -2.06
C LEU A 164 -5.90 -0.36 -2.69
N LEU A 165 -4.62 -0.18 -2.39
CA LEU A 165 -3.81 0.95 -2.79
C LEU A 165 -2.59 0.44 -3.58
N ASP A 166 -2.56 0.60 -4.90
CA ASP A 166 -1.47 0.14 -5.78
C ASP A 166 -0.55 1.31 -6.13
N GLU A 167 0.52 1.49 -5.35
CA GLU A 167 1.50 2.58 -5.47
C GLU A 167 0.90 4.01 -5.54
N PRO A 168 -0.06 4.38 -4.65
CA PRO A 168 -0.78 5.65 -4.77
C PRO A 168 0.09 6.91 -4.55
N LEU A 169 1.28 6.76 -3.97
CA LEU A 169 2.16 7.85 -3.56
C LEU A 169 3.42 8.02 -4.43
N GLY A 170 3.67 7.09 -5.35
CA GLY A 170 4.94 7.02 -6.09
C GLY A 170 5.21 8.24 -6.99
N ALA A 171 4.16 8.88 -7.51
CA ALA A 171 4.28 10.02 -8.43
C ALA A 171 4.24 11.40 -7.73
N LEU A 172 4.22 11.44 -6.39
CA LEU A 172 4.09 12.69 -5.62
C LEU A 172 5.46 13.26 -5.22
N ASP A 173 5.54 14.58 -5.12
CA ASP A 173 6.68 15.23 -4.46
C ASP A 173 6.67 14.94 -2.94
N ALA A 174 7.78 15.23 -2.27
CA ALA A 174 7.98 14.85 -0.87
C ALA A 174 6.94 15.46 0.08
N LEU A 175 6.57 16.72 -0.09
CA LEU A 175 5.62 17.39 0.81
C LEU A 175 4.21 16.85 0.58
N THR A 176 3.77 16.81 -0.68
CA THR A 176 2.47 16.25 -1.06
C THR A 176 2.33 14.79 -0.63
N ARG A 177 3.42 14.00 -0.72
CA ARG A 177 3.44 12.61 -0.21
C ARG A 177 3.17 12.55 1.28
N ILE A 178 3.83 13.38 2.10
CA ILE A 178 3.62 13.42 3.55
C ILE A 178 2.18 13.79 3.89
N GLU A 179 1.64 14.83 3.25
CA GLU A 179 0.25 15.24 3.45
C GLU A 179 -0.73 14.12 3.06
N MET A 180 -0.46 13.43 1.95
CA MET A 180 -1.30 12.32 1.48
C MET A 180 -1.23 11.10 2.41
N GLN A 181 -0.05 10.79 2.98
CA GLN A 181 0.10 9.75 4.00
C GLN A 181 -0.78 10.06 5.22
N GLN A 182 -0.68 11.29 5.74
CA GLN A 182 -1.48 11.73 6.89
C GLN A 182 -2.97 11.68 6.60
N LEU A 183 -3.38 12.07 5.39
CA LEU A 183 -4.78 11.99 4.94
C LEU A 183 -5.29 10.54 4.86
N ILE A 184 -4.52 9.63 4.27
CA ILE A 184 -4.89 8.21 4.21
C ILE A 184 -5.00 7.63 5.62
N GLU A 185 -4.02 7.92 6.49
CA GLU A 185 -4.02 7.45 7.87
C GLU A 185 -5.24 7.96 8.66
N SER A 186 -5.56 9.26 8.56
CA SER A 186 -6.69 9.83 9.28
C SER A 186 -8.01 9.21 8.85
N LEU A 187 -8.24 9.08 7.54
CA LEU A 187 -9.45 8.49 6.97
C LEU A 187 -9.60 7.01 7.33
N TRP A 188 -8.49 6.27 7.33
CA TRP A 188 -8.47 4.88 7.77
C TRP A 188 -8.82 4.75 9.25
N LYS A 189 -8.24 5.56 10.14
CA LYS A 189 -8.55 5.54 11.58
C LYS A 189 -9.99 5.97 11.88
N GLU A 190 -10.51 6.93 11.12
CA GLU A 190 -11.88 7.43 11.29
C GLU A 190 -12.92 6.38 10.87
N ARG A 191 -12.69 5.69 9.74
CA ARG A 191 -13.67 4.78 9.14
C ARG A 191 -13.48 3.30 9.50
N GLY A 192 -12.28 2.91 9.89
CA GLY A 192 -11.95 1.54 10.29
C GLY A 192 -12.07 0.49 9.18
N PHE A 193 -11.88 0.87 7.91
CA PHE A 193 -11.81 -0.08 6.79
C PHE A 193 -10.49 -0.88 6.83
N THR A 194 -10.45 -2.03 6.17
CA THR A 194 -9.19 -2.79 5.99
C THR A 194 -8.42 -2.20 4.82
N ALA A 195 -7.11 -2.03 4.95
CA ALA A 195 -6.30 -1.40 3.90
C ALA A 195 -5.13 -2.31 3.50
N VAL A 196 -4.93 -2.47 2.19
CA VAL A 196 -3.73 -3.13 1.64
C VAL A 196 -3.01 -2.16 0.71
N LEU A 197 -1.81 -1.75 1.13
CA LEU A 197 -0.94 -0.86 0.37
C LEU A 197 0.17 -1.66 -0.31
N VAL A 198 0.21 -1.64 -1.63
CA VAL A 198 1.40 -2.03 -2.38
C VAL A 198 2.26 -0.79 -2.58
N THR A 199 3.51 -0.85 -2.12
CA THR A 199 4.49 0.20 -2.35
C THR A 199 5.88 -0.39 -2.54
N HIS A 200 6.76 0.36 -3.20
CA HIS A 200 8.19 0.08 -3.27
C HIS A 200 9.00 0.90 -2.25
N ASP A 201 8.36 1.83 -1.53
CA ASP A 201 8.98 2.69 -0.52
C ASP A 201 8.76 2.11 0.89
N VAL A 202 9.85 1.73 1.55
CA VAL A 202 9.82 1.16 2.90
C VAL A 202 9.38 2.20 3.94
N GLN A 203 9.70 3.48 3.76
CA GLN A 203 9.26 4.54 4.67
C GLN A 203 7.74 4.70 4.61
N GLU A 204 7.13 4.60 3.43
CA GLU A 204 5.67 4.62 3.26
C GLU A 204 5.01 3.47 4.02
N ALA A 205 5.56 2.25 3.86
CA ALA A 205 5.06 1.07 4.54
C ALA A 205 5.11 1.22 6.07
N ILE A 206 6.25 1.65 6.62
CA ILE A 206 6.43 1.86 8.06
C ILE A 206 5.59 3.04 8.57
N ALA A 207 5.37 4.08 7.77
CA ALA A 207 4.56 5.22 8.19
C ALA A 207 3.08 4.84 8.36
N LEU A 208 2.53 4.02 7.46
CA LEU A 208 1.09 3.78 7.37
C LEU A 208 0.62 2.44 7.98
N ALA A 209 1.40 1.38 7.85
CA ALA A 209 0.89 0.01 8.05
C ALA A 209 1.11 -0.52 9.47
N ASP A 210 0.14 -1.24 10.02
CA ASP A 210 0.32 -2.01 11.25
C ASP A 210 1.22 -3.23 11.05
N ARG A 211 1.37 -3.68 9.79
CA ARG A 211 2.15 -4.84 9.41
C ARG A 211 2.74 -4.69 8.01
N VAL A 212 3.98 -5.11 7.82
CA VAL A 212 4.70 -5.07 6.55
C VAL A 212 5.03 -6.49 6.10
N LEU A 213 4.59 -6.83 4.89
CA LEU A 213 4.86 -8.09 4.22
C LEU A 213 5.86 -7.85 3.09
N LEU A 214 6.91 -8.65 3.02
CA LEU A 214 7.85 -8.63 1.89
C LEU A 214 7.56 -9.78 0.95
N ILE A 215 7.31 -9.46 -0.32
CA ILE A 215 7.23 -10.47 -1.38
C ILE A 215 8.53 -10.49 -2.18
N GLU A 216 9.15 -11.66 -2.25
CA GLU A 216 10.36 -11.96 -3.02
C GLU A 216 10.13 -13.24 -3.82
N ASP A 217 10.46 -13.21 -5.12
CA ASP A 217 10.34 -14.35 -6.03
C ASP A 217 9.01 -15.13 -5.96
N GLY A 218 7.92 -14.41 -5.67
CA GLY A 218 6.56 -14.94 -5.57
C GLY A 218 6.17 -15.49 -4.20
N GLU A 219 7.03 -15.38 -3.19
CA GLU A 219 6.84 -15.88 -1.82
C GLU A 219 6.85 -14.74 -0.80
N ILE A 220 6.17 -14.91 0.34
CA ILE A 220 6.27 -13.98 1.46
C ILE A 220 7.50 -14.36 2.29
N THR A 221 8.52 -13.49 2.31
CA THR A 221 9.82 -13.77 2.95
C THR A 221 10.08 -12.95 4.21
N LEU A 222 9.20 -11.99 4.51
CA LEU A 222 9.15 -11.25 5.76
C LEU A 222 7.69 -10.95 6.10
N ASP A 223 7.40 -11.06 7.39
CA ASP A 223 6.14 -10.67 7.99
C ASP A 223 6.44 -9.94 9.30
N GLU A 224 6.42 -8.61 9.25
CA GLU A 224 6.89 -7.74 10.33
C GLU A 224 5.76 -6.88 10.87
N ARG A 225 5.47 -6.99 12.17
CA ARG A 225 4.48 -6.14 12.84
C ARG A 225 5.11 -4.82 13.28
N ILE A 226 4.44 -3.71 12.99
CA ILE A 226 4.91 -2.37 13.31
C ILE A 226 4.27 -1.86 14.60
N SER A 227 4.94 -2.06 15.73
CA SER A 227 4.48 -1.66 17.07
C SER A 227 4.78 -0.20 17.43
N LEU A 228 5.14 0.65 16.46
CA LEU A 228 5.43 2.06 16.70
C LEU A 228 4.15 2.87 16.95
N PRO A 229 4.11 3.75 17.97
CA PRO A 229 2.97 4.62 18.22
C PRO A 229 2.77 5.61 17.07
N ARG A 230 1.51 5.94 16.80
CA ARG A 230 1.11 6.94 15.80
C ARG A 230 0.92 8.31 16.50
N PRO A 231 1.35 9.44 15.90
CA PRO A 231 1.96 9.58 14.58
C PRO A 231 3.40 9.05 14.55
N ARG A 232 3.73 8.31 13.50
CA ARG A 232 5.06 7.72 13.33
C ARG A 232 6.03 8.76 12.76
N ALA A 233 6.77 9.41 13.65
CA ALA A 233 7.75 10.41 13.26
C ALA A 233 9.01 9.75 12.67
N ARG A 234 9.39 10.14 11.45
CA ARG A 234 10.59 9.62 10.75
C ARG A 234 11.90 9.89 11.51
N GLY A 235 11.92 10.91 12.37
CA GLY A 235 13.06 11.23 13.24
C GLY A 235 13.23 10.31 14.46
N ASN A 236 12.33 9.34 14.67
CA ASN A 236 12.44 8.38 15.77
C ASN A 236 13.49 7.30 15.46
N LEU A 237 14.40 7.05 16.40
CA LEU A 237 15.42 5.99 16.28
C LEU A 237 14.81 4.62 15.97
N ALA A 238 13.69 4.27 16.60
CA ALA A 238 13.02 2.99 16.39
C ALA A 238 12.44 2.86 14.96
N PHE A 239 12.03 3.99 14.35
CA PHE A 239 11.63 4.02 12.95
C PHE A 239 12.81 3.71 12.04
N ALA A 240 13.94 4.40 12.24
CA ALA A 240 15.14 4.22 11.44
C ALA A 240 15.69 2.78 11.52
N GLN A 241 15.69 2.17 12.72
CA GLN A 241 16.13 0.78 12.91
C GLN A 241 15.24 -0.23 12.18
N LEU A 242 13.93 0.01 12.16
CA LEU A 242 12.97 -0.82 11.44
C LEU A 242 13.12 -0.66 9.93
N GLU A 243 13.32 0.58 9.47
CA GLU A 243 13.62 0.90 8.07
C GLU A 243 14.88 0.20 7.59
N GLU A 244 15.98 0.32 8.32
CA GLU A 244 17.26 -0.32 7.99
C GLU A 244 17.11 -1.84 7.87
N ARG A 245 16.40 -2.47 8.83
CA ARG A 245 16.18 -3.93 8.84
C ARG A 245 15.34 -4.40 7.66
N ILE A 246 14.25 -3.70 7.33
CA ILE A 246 13.41 -4.06 6.18
C ILE A 246 14.17 -3.83 4.88
N LEU A 247 14.82 -2.67 4.71
CA LEU A 247 15.64 -2.37 3.53
C LEU A 247 16.75 -3.38 3.32
N ALA A 248 17.45 -3.78 4.39
CA ALA A 248 18.49 -4.81 4.31
C ALA A 248 17.93 -6.13 3.75
N ARG A 249 16.70 -6.51 4.07
CA ARG A 249 16.05 -7.70 3.49
C ARG A 249 15.76 -7.51 2.00
N VAL A 250 15.13 -6.40 1.62
CA VAL A 250 14.81 -6.07 0.20
C VAL A 250 16.06 -6.00 -0.68
N LEU A 251 17.20 -5.55 -0.12
CA LEU A 251 18.45 -5.38 -0.85
C LEU A 251 19.31 -6.65 -0.94
N LYS A 252 19.21 -7.59 0.01
CA LYS A 252 20.06 -8.80 0.10
C LYS A 252 19.94 -9.79 -1.05
N HIS A 253 19.03 -9.59 -2.00
CA HIS A 253 19.07 -10.22 -3.32
C HIS A 253 19.56 -9.22 -4.39
N PRO A 254 20.86 -9.15 -4.72
CA PRO A 254 21.26 -8.52 -5.96
C PRO A 254 20.60 -9.29 -7.12
N ALA A 255 20.10 -8.54 -8.11
CA ALA A 255 19.72 -9.11 -9.39
C ALA A 255 20.86 -10.01 -9.89
N ALA A 256 20.51 -11.05 -10.65
CA ALA A 256 21.45 -11.96 -11.30
C ALA A 256 22.72 -11.23 -11.77
N GLN A 257 23.87 -11.89 -11.53
CA GLN A 257 25.24 -11.49 -11.82
C GLN A 257 25.38 -10.39 -12.90
N PRO A 258 26.18 -9.33 -12.67
CA PRO A 258 26.68 -8.56 -13.80
C PRO A 258 27.42 -9.53 -14.72
N ASP A 259 27.00 -9.56 -15.98
CA ASP A 259 27.66 -10.27 -17.08
C ASP A 259 29.17 -10.10 -16.94
N SER A 260 29.89 -11.18 -16.66
CA SER A 260 31.35 -11.21 -16.65
C SER A 260 31.88 -11.22 -18.09
N ALA A 261 31.48 -10.21 -18.87
CA ALA A 261 31.84 -10.02 -20.26
C ALA A 261 32.20 -8.55 -20.56
N LEU A 262 32.69 -7.81 -19.57
CA LEU A 262 33.48 -6.60 -19.82
C LEU A 262 34.91 -6.87 -19.39
N GLY A 263 35.73 -7.08 -20.42
CA GLY A 263 37.13 -7.44 -20.32
C GLY A 263 37.97 -6.43 -19.57
N ASP A 264 39.10 -6.97 -19.16
CA ASP A 264 40.32 -6.31 -18.69
C ASP A 264 40.46 -4.85 -19.17
N VAL A 265 40.26 -3.91 -18.26
CA VAL A 265 40.79 -2.54 -18.41
C VAL A 265 41.70 -2.29 -17.23
N SER A 266 42.96 -2.67 -17.44
CA SER A 266 44.11 -2.32 -16.63
C SER A 266 44.17 -0.81 -16.37
N LEU A 267 43.86 -0.39 -15.14
CA LEU A 267 44.12 0.96 -14.65
C LEU A 267 45.56 1.06 -14.15
N GLN A 268 46.50 1.23 -15.07
CA GLN A 268 47.73 1.95 -14.77
C GLN A 268 47.47 3.44 -15.04
N ARG A 269 47.39 4.26 -13.99
CA ARG A 269 47.77 5.67 -14.07
C ARG A 269 48.17 6.20 -12.69
N THR A 270 49.44 6.51 -12.62
CA THR A 270 50.22 7.11 -11.55
C THR A 270 49.63 8.44 -11.11
N VAL A 271 49.45 8.62 -9.80
CA VAL A 271 49.17 9.92 -9.18
C VAL A 271 50.46 10.73 -9.20
N SER A 272 50.50 11.85 -9.93
CA SER A 272 51.51 12.89 -9.75
C SER A 272 51.00 14.24 -10.26
N GLN A 273 50.95 15.18 -9.30
CA GLN A 273 51.09 16.63 -9.44
C GLN A 273 49.98 17.42 -10.16
N VAL A 274 49.21 18.16 -9.37
CA VAL A 274 48.67 19.47 -9.78
C VAL A 274 49.22 20.51 -8.81
N GLY A 275 50.18 21.30 -9.29
CA GLY A 275 50.66 22.51 -8.62
C GLY A 275 49.67 23.65 -8.85
N TRP A 276 49.33 24.36 -7.79
CA TRP A 276 48.54 25.59 -7.85
C TRP A 276 49.46 26.74 -8.27
N ALA A 277 49.05 27.53 -9.25
CA ALA A 277 49.65 28.81 -9.58
C ALA A 277 48.63 29.94 -9.31
N ILE A 278 49.18 31.00 -8.72
CA ILE A 278 48.59 32.27 -8.27
C ILE A 278 48.03 33.06 -9.46
#